data_AF-A0AAU9J8U9-F1
#
_entry.id   AF-A0AAU9J8U9-F1
#
_cell.length_a   1.000
_cell.length_b   1.000
_cell.length_c   1.000
_cell.angle_alpha   90.00
_cell.angle_beta   90.00
_cell.angle_gamma   90.00
#
_symmetry.space_group_name_H-M   'P 1'
#
loop_
_entity.id
_entity.type
_entity.pdbx_description
1 polymer ?
#
loop_
_entity_poly.entity_id
_entity_poly.type
_entity_poly.pdbx_seq_one_letter_code
_entity_poly.pdbx_strand_id
1 'polypeptide(L)'
;MPYKGEVADAMVSQVIEVGFTATLGPMSMFVAAQNIAADYYLEPEARLHPRWVNKTDPSKTIQAGGDVRLRIMSVRVNGNEMMGVCEMSEAYLGPITV
;
A
#
# COMPACT_ATOMS: atom_id res chain seq x y z
N MET A 1 -7.40 -18.46 1.51
CA MET A 1 -7.12 -17.84 0.20
C MET A 1 -7.62 -16.41 0.27
N PRO A 2 -6.83 -15.41 -0.15
CA PRO A 2 -7.22 -14.03 0.05
C PRO A 2 -8.46 -13.69 -0.80
N TYR A 3 -9.34 -12.85 -0.29
CA TYR A 3 -10.62 -12.57 -0.92
C TYR A 3 -10.96 -11.07 -0.99
N LYS A 4 -11.89 -10.72 -1.88
CA LYS A 4 -12.36 -9.35 -2.03
C LYS A 4 -13.03 -8.87 -0.73
N GLY A 5 -12.61 -7.73 -0.22
CA GLY A 5 -13.10 -7.11 1.01
C GLY A 5 -12.31 -7.51 2.25
N GLU A 6 -11.35 -8.44 2.14
CA GLU A 6 -10.45 -8.78 3.23
C GLU A 6 -9.53 -7.59 3.56
N VAL A 7 -9.37 -7.32 4.86
CA VAL A 7 -8.39 -6.36 5.36
C VAL A 7 -7.19 -7.16 5.85
N ALA A 8 -6.01 -6.85 5.33
CA ALA A 8 -4.78 -7.59 5.63
C ALA A 8 -3.60 -6.64 5.85
N ASP A 9 -2.66 -7.10 6.67
CA ASP A 9 -1.40 -6.39 6.94
C ASP A 9 -0.32 -6.93 6.02
N ALA A 10 0.38 -6.02 5.34
CA ALA A 10 1.39 -6.35 4.36
C ALA A 10 2.61 -5.46 4.50
N MET A 11 3.75 -5.92 4.00
CA MET A 11 4.99 -5.14 3.99
C MET A 11 5.13 -4.41 2.65
N VAL A 12 5.33 -3.10 2.68
CA VAL A 12 5.59 -2.29 1.49
C VAL A 12 6.90 -2.76 0.86
N SER A 13 6.84 -3.22 -0.39
CA SER A 13 8.00 -3.68 -1.13
C SER A 13 8.63 -2.57 -1.94
N GLN A 14 7.83 -1.74 -2.61
CA GLN A 14 8.32 -0.64 -3.44
C GLN A 14 7.31 0.50 -3.51
N VAL A 15 7.82 1.73 -3.54
CA VAL A 15 7.02 2.93 -3.80
C VAL A 15 7.42 3.52 -5.15
N ILE A 16 6.43 3.89 -5.97
CA ILE A 16 6.60 4.49 -7.29
C ILE A 16 5.62 5.66 -7.46
N GLU A 17 5.79 6.47 -8.50
CA GLU A 17 4.97 7.67 -8.69
C GLU A 17 3.46 7.35 -8.80
N VAL A 18 3.13 6.23 -9.45
CA VAL A 18 1.74 5.82 -9.68
C VAL A 18 1.10 5.08 -8.49
N GLY A 19 1.83 4.84 -7.40
CA GLY A 19 1.33 4.11 -6.23
C GLY A 19 2.41 3.36 -5.45
N PHE A 20 2.07 2.22 -4.86
CA PHE A 20 3.06 1.35 -4.22
C PHE A 20 2.65 -0.12 -4.28
N THR A 21 3.64 -1.01 -4.14
CA THR A 21 3.45 -2.44 -4.01
C THR A 21 3.74 -2.89 -2.59
N ALA A 22 2.95 -3.85 -2.12
CA ALA A 22 3.13 -4.49 -0.82
C ALA A 22 3.00 -6.01 -0.97
N THR A 23 3.65 -6.77 -0.09
CA THR A 23 3.65 -8.23 -0.12
C THR A 23 2.93 -8.80 1.11
N LEU A 24 2.01 -9.72 0.83
CA LEU A 24 1.29 -10.51 1.82
C LEU A 24 1.64 -11.99 1.57
N GLY A 25 2.71 -12.46 2.20
CA GLY A 25 3.25 -13.79 1.92
C GLY A 25 3.57 -13.95 0.42
N PRO A 26 2.99 -14.94 -0.30
CA PRO A 26 3.22 -15.13 -1.74
C PRO A 26 2.41 -14.20 -2.64
N MET A 27 1.52 -13.36 -2.09
CA MET A 27 0.69 -12.43 -2.85
C MET A 27 1.38 -11.07 -2.98
N SER A 28 1.45 -10.57 -4.22
CA SER A 28 1.85 -9.20 -4.52
C SER A 28 0.62 -8.31 -4.63
N MET A 29 0.59 -7.22 -3.87
CA MET A 29 -0.53 -6.29 -3.81
C MET A 29 -0.12 -4.94 -4.35
N PHE A 30 -0.97 -4.33 -5.17
CA PHE A 30 -0.74 -2.98 -5.71
C PHE A 30 -1.83 -2.02 -5.25
N VAL A 31 -1.41 -0.87 -4.76
CA VAL A 31 -2.27 0.26 -4.40
C VAL A 31 -1.95 1.42 -5.33
N ALA A 32 -2.89 1.76 -6.21
CA ALA A 32 -2.75 2.90 -7.10
C ALA A 32 -2.85 4.21 -6.32
N ALA A 33 -2.19 5.27 -6.76
CA ALA A 33 -2.21 6.59 -6.11
C ALA A 33 -3.64 7.12 -5.85
N GLN A 34 -4.57 6.88 -6.77
CA GLN A 34 -5.99 7.25 -6.61
C GLN A 34 -6.74 6.48 -5.51
N ASN A 35 -6.20 5.34 -5.08
CA ASN A 35 -6.73 4.50 -4.01
C ASN A 35 -5.99 4.72 -2.67
N ILE A 36 -5.00 5.62 -2.65
CA ILE A 36 -4.37 6.11 -1.43
C ILE A 36 -5.24 7.25 -0.90
N ALA A 37 -5.39 7.35 0.43
CA ALA A 37 -6.14 8.44 1.03
C ALA A 37 -5.58 9.82 0.61
N ALA A 38 -6.48 10.79 0.36
CA ALA A 38 -6.16 12.09 -0.25
C ALA A 38 -5.31 13.02 0.66
N ASP A 39 -5.18 12.65 1.93
CA ASP A 39 -4.32 13.27 2.91
C ASP A 39 -2.85 12.84 2.76
N TYR A 40 -2.53 11.85 1.90
CA TYR A 40 -1.15 11.52 1.54
C TYR A 40 -0.69 12.26 0.29
N TYR A 41 0.61 12.55 0.22
CA TYR A 41 1.27 13.03 -0.98
C TYR A 41 2.61 12.32 -1.16
N LEU A 42 3.04 12.17 -2.41
CA LEU A 42 4.37 11.66 -2.72
C LEU A 42 5.40 12.75 -2.43
N GLU A 43 6.38 12.45 -1.59
CA GLU A 43 7.43 13.41 -1.24
C GLU A 43 8.36 13.68 -2.44
N PRO A 44 8.38 14.91 -2.99
CA PRO A 44 9.09 15.21 -4.24
C PRO A 44 10.62 15.24 -4.08
N GLU A 45 11.11 15.49 -2.86
CA GLU A 45 12.54 15.57 -2.56
C GLU A 45 13.18 14.18 -2.40
N ALA A 46 12.38 13.15 -2.09
CA ALA A 46 12.88 11.81 -1.80
C ALA A 46 13.04 10.94 -3.06
N ARG A 47 13.72 11.45 -4.09
CA ARG A 47 13.93 10.72 -5.37
C ARG A 47 14.67 9.39 -5.21
N LEU A 48 15.62 9.31 -4.26
CA LEU A 48 16.37 8.09 -3.95
C LEU A 48 15.57 7.09 -3.10
N HIS A 49 14.61 7.59 -2.31
CA HIS A 49 13.78 6.79 -1.41
C HIS A 49 12.32 7.27 -1.43
N PRO A 50 11.58 7.00 -2.52
CA PRO A 50 10.22 7.50 -2.66
C PRO A 50 9.35 7.06 -1.50
N ARG A 51 8.56 7.99 -0.96
CA ARG A 51 7.64 7.72 0.15
C ARG A 51 6.38 8.56 0.03
N TRP A 52 5.26 8.01 0.46
CA TRP A 52 4.03 8.77 0.66
C TRP A 52 3.97 9.26 2.10
N VAL A 53 3.72 10.55 2.29
CA VAL A 53 3.68 11.21 3.62
C VAL A 53 2.29 11.78 3.84
N ASN A 54 1.75 11.59 5.04
CA ASN A 54 0.49 12.21 5.42
C ASN A 54 0.68 13.71 5.70
N LYS A 55 -0.23 14.54 5.18
CA LYS A 55 -0.22 16.01 5.32
C LYS A 55 -0.45 16.48 6.75
N THR A 56 -1.23 15.73 7.52
CA THR A 56 -1.65 16.11 8.88
C THR A 56 -0.78 15.46 9.95
N ASP A 57 -0.23 14.29 9.67
CA ASP A 57 0.58 13.51 10.60
C ASP A 57 1.85 12.98 9.91
N PRO A 58 2.96 13.74 9.94
CA PRO A 58 4.20 13.35 9.30
C PRO A 58 4.80 12.03 9.81
N SER A 59 4.34 11.50 10.95
CA SER A 59 4.78 10.18 11.45
C SER A 59 4.23 9.03 10.60
N LYS A 60 3.11 9.26 9.89
CA LYS A 60 2.49 8.28 9.00
C LYS A 60 3.12 8.38 7.63
N THR A 61 4.06 7.47 7.38
CA THR A 61 4.78 7.37 6.11
C THR A 61 4.65 5.98 5.50
N ILE A 62 4.57 5.92 4.18
CA ILE A 62 4.56 4.67 3.41
C ILE A 62 5.85 4.64 2.60
N GLN A 63 6.73 3.72 2.94
CA GLN A 63 8.04 3.53 2.33
C GLN A 63 8.39 2.05 2.31
N ALA A 64 9.32 1.65 1.45
CA ALA A 64 9.80 0.27 1.39
C ALA A 64 10.26 -0.23 2.77
N GLY A 65 9.84 -1.44 3.14
CA GLY A 65 10.09 -2.07 4.44
C GLY A 65 9.10 -1.69 5.55
N GLY A 66 8.19 -0.74 5.32
CA GLY A 66 7.15 -0.39 6.29
C GLY A 66 5.95 -1.33 6.25
N ASP A 67 5.26 -1.49 7.38
CA ASP A 67 4.02 -2.27 7.48
C ASP A 67 2.80 -1.40 7.16
N VAL A 68 1.86 -1.94 6.39
CA VAL A 68 0.65 -1.23 5.95
C VAL A 68 -0.56 -2.16 6.02
N ARG A 69 -1.68 -1.62 6.51
CA ARG A 69 -2.98 -2.27 6.52
C ARG A 69 -3.79 -1.84 5.30
N LEU A 70 -4.20 -2.81 4.49
CA LEU A 70 -4.86 -2.60 3.20
C LEU A 70 -6.12 -3.42 3.07
N ARG A 71 -7.08 -2.92 2.29
CA ARG A 71 -8.26 -3.69 1.87
C ARG A 71 -8.10 -4.22 0.46
N ILE A 72 -8.31 -5.52 0.29
CA ILE A 72 -8.23 -6.19 -1.01
C ILE A 72 -9.50 -5.91 -1.83
N MET A 73 -9.34 -5.30 -2.99
CA MET A 73 -10.46 -4.98 -3.90
C MET A 73 -10.68 -6.05 -4.96
N SER A 74 -9.61 -6.65 -5.45
CA SER A 74 -9.69 -7.80 -6.36
C SER A 74 -8.44 -8.64 -6.27
N VAL A 75 -8.59 -9.94 -6.51
CA VAL A 75 -7.48 -10.88 -6.62
C VAL A 75 -7.50 -11.47 -8.03
N ARG A 76 -6.33 -11.53 -8.64
CA ARG A 76 -6.05 -12.20 -9.91
C ARG A 76 -5.01 -13.27 -9.63
N VAL A 77 -5.24 -14.48 -10.11
CA VAL A 77 -4.27 -15.58 -10.02
C VAL A 77 -3.81 -15.88 -11.44
N ASN A 78 -2.51 -15.84 -11.68
CA ASN A 78 -1.91 -16.16 -12.97
C ASN A 78 -0.84 -17.23 -12.77
N GLY A 79 -1.16 -18.47 -13.13
CA GLY A 79 -0.29 -19.63 -12.85
C GLY A 79 -0.03 -19.75 -11.34
N ASN A 80 1.23 -19.59 -10.94
CA ASN A 80 1.66 -19.66 -9.55
C ASN A 80 1.72 -18.29 -8.86
N GLU A 81 1.46 -17.19 -9.58
CA GLU A 81 1.52 -15.84 -9.04
C GLU A 81 0.14 -15.34 -8.65
N MET A 82 0.05 -14.75 -7.45
CA MET A 82 -1.16 -14.10 -6.95
C MET A 82 -0.95 -12.59 -6.90
N MET A 83 -1.82 -11.87 -7.59
CA MET A 83 -1.80 -10.41 -7.65
C MET A 83 -3.10 -9.84 -7.06
N GLY A 84 -2.97 -8.89 -6.14
CA GLY A 84 -4.08 -8.17 -5.54
C GLY A 84 -4.08 -6.71 -5.97
N VAL A 85 -5.25 -6.16 -6.28
CA VAL A 85 -5.45 -4.69 -6.30
C VAL A 85 -6.11 -4.32 -4.99
N CYS A 86 -5.54 -3.32 -4.31
CA CYS A 86 -5.97 -2.92 -2.98
C CYS A 86 -6.25 -1.41 -2.91
N GLU A 87 -6.81 -0.99 -1.78
CA GLU A 87 -6.99 0.41 -1.42
C GLU A 87 -6.66 0.67 0.05
N MET A 88 -6.50 1.96 0.34
CA MET A 88 -6.16 2.50 1.66
C MET A 88 -6.96 3.78 1.95
N SER A 89 -8.04 4.01 1.20
CA SER A 89 -8.87 5.22 1.24
C SER A 89 -9.84 5.25 2.44
N GLU A 90 -10.14 4.09 3.03
CA GLU A 90 -11.06 3.97 4.14
C GLU A 90 -10.43 4.26 5.50
N ALA A 91 -11.26 4.61 6.48
CA ALA A 91 -10.85 4.78 7.85
C ALA A 91 -10.19 3.49 8.39
N TYR A 92 -9.19 3.64 9.26
CA TYR A 92 -8.42 2.56 9.90
C TYR A 92 -7.49 1.75 8.97
N LEU A 93 -7.40 2.09 7.68
CA LEU A 93 -6.35 1.62 6.77
C LEU A 93 -5.16 2.59 6.81
N GLY A 94 -3.99 2.12 6.38
CA GLY A 94 -2.79 2.95 6.41
C GLY A 94 -1.54 2.28 6.96
N PRO A 95 -0.43 3.04 7.07
CA PRO A 95 0.78 2.58 7.72
C PRO A 95 0.52 2.23 9.19
N ILE A 96 1.09 1.11 9.62
CA ILE A 96 1.03 0.61 10.99
C ILE A 96 2.28 1.10 11.71
N THR A 97 2.21 2.32 12.27
CA THR A 97 3.30 2.84 13.09
C THR A 97 3.21 2.20 14.48
N VAL A 98 4.26 1.47 14.88
CA VAL A 98 4.46 0.99 16.26
C VAL A 98 5.12 2.10 17.08
#